data_AF-A0A3D8IN73-F1
#
_entry.id   AF-A0A3D8IN73-F1
#
_cell.length_a   1.000
_cell.length_b   1.000
_cell.length_c   1.000
_cell.angle_alpha   90.00
_cell.angle_beta   90.00
_cell.angle_gamma   90.00
#
_symmetry.space_group_name_H-M   'P 1'
#
loop_
_entity.id
_entity.type
_entity.pdbx_description
1 polymer ?
#
loop_
_entity_poly.entity_id
_entity_poly.type
_entity_poly.pdbx_seq_one_letter_code
_entity_poly.pdbx_strand_id
1 'polypeptide(L)' 'MQDLLEEIQELELEILDMFEVIFHFINLKKERLQDALQYYMQILESQNENTPYNAQHIIEIIKIIQTQKPEWFSNQ' A
#
# COMPACT_ATOMS: atom_id res chain seq x y z
N MET A 1 20.43 -20.02 0.21
CA MET A 1 20.50 -18.66 0.80
C MET A 1 20.30 -17.61 -0.29
N GLN A 2 20.88 -17.81 -1.48
CA GLN A 2 20.59 -17.02 -2.69
C GLN A 2 19.13 -17.21 -3.16
N ASP A 3 18.66 -18.45 -3.25
CA ASP A 3 17.29 -18.78 -3.68
C ASP A 3 16.20 -18.12 -2.81
N LEU A 4 16.42 -18.06 -1.48
CA LEU A 4 15.49 -17.40 -0.56
C LEU A 4 15.42 -15.88 -0.77
N LEU A 5 16.55 -15.25 -1.14
CA LEU A 5 16.57 -13.81 -1.42
C LEU A 5 15.85 -13.50 -2.73
N GLU A 6 15.98 -14.37 -3.73
CA GLU A 6 15.24 -14.26 -5.00
C GLU A 6 13.73 -14.41 -4.78
N GLU A 7 13.29 -15.42 -4.01
CA GLU A 7 11.88 -15.61 -3.65
C GLU A 7 11.30 -14.38 -2.91
N ILE A 8 12.06 -13.77 -2.00
CA ILE A 8 11.62 -12.54 -1.30
C ILE A 8 11.46 -11.39 -2.28
N GLN A 9 12.40 -11.21 -3.21
CA GLN A 9 12.35 -10.13 -4.20
C GLN A 9 11.18 -10.31 -5.18
N GLU A 10 10.88 -11.54 -5.60
CA GLU A 10 9.72 -11.83 -6.43
C GLU A 10 8.41 -11.48 -5.71
N LEU A 11 8.29 -11.85 -4.43
CA LEU A 11 7.13 -11.49 -3.61
C LEU A 11 6.99 -9.98 -3.40
N GLU A 12 8.09 -9.25 -3.22
CA GLU A 12 8.08 -7.78 -3.12
C GLU A 12 7.54 -7.14 -4.40
N LEU A 13 7.94 -7.65 -5.57
CA LEU A 13 7.44 -7.18 -6.86
C LEU A 13 5.95 -7.48 -7.04
N GLU A 14 5.51 -8.70 -6.72
CA GLU A 14 4.09 -9.07 -6.79
C GLU A 14 3.21 -8.20 -5.88
N ILE A 15 3.69 -7.90 -4.67
CA ILE A 15 3.00 -7.01 -3.74
C ILE A 15 2.93 -5.58 -4.30
N LEU A 16 4.03 -5.09 -4.87
CA LEU A 16 4.08 -3.76 -5.47
C LEU A 16 3.10 -3.64 -6.64
N ASP A 17 3.06 -4.62 -7.54
CA ASP A 17 2.12 -4.68 -8.66
C ASP A 17 0.66 -4.67 -8.17
N MET A 18 0.33 -5.43 -7.11
CA MET A 18 -1.00 -5.38 -6.51
C MET A 18 -1.35 -3.99 -5.99
N PHE A 19 -0.41 -3.31 -5.32
CA PHE A 19 -0.65 -1.96 -4.82
C PHE A 19 -0.82 -0.95 -5.96
N GLU A 20 -0.06 -1.05 -7.05
CA GLU A 20 -0.26 -0.19 -8.22
C GLU A 20 -1.67 -0.34 -8.79
N VAL A 21 -2.16 -1.58 -8.90
CA VAL A 21 -3.53 -1.88 -9.35
C VAL A 21 -4.56 -1.27 -8.40
N ILE A 22 -4.40 -1.47 -7.09
CA ILE A 22 -5.29 -0.90 -6.07
C ILE A 22 -5.32 0.63 -6.16
N PHE A 23 -4.14 1.27 -6.22
CA PHE A 23 -4.00 2.72 -6.28
C PHE A 23 -4.58 3.30 -7.57
N HIS A 24 -4.45 2.59 -8.69
CA HIS A 24 -5.13 2.94 -9.94
C HIS A 24 -6.65 2.94 -9.77
N PHE A 25 -7.24 1.89 -9.19
CA PHE A 25 -8.70 1.77 -9.02
C PHE A 25 -9.29 2.81 -8.07
N ILE A 26 -8.50 3.33 -7.14
CA ILE A 26 -8.95 4.38 -6.23
C ILE A 26 -8.62 5.80 -6.72
N ASN A 27 -8.20 5.95 -7.99
CA ASN A 27 -7.84 7.22 -8.64
C ASN A 27 -6.72 8.00 -7.96
N LEU A 28 -5.71 7.29 -7.43
CA LEU A 28 -4.50 7.94 -6.96
C LEU A 28 -3.81 8.64 -8.15
N LYS A 29 -3.40 9.90 -7.95
CA LYS A 29 -2.56 10.62 -8.92
C LYS A 29 -1.22 9.88 -9.06
N LYS A 30 -0.79 9.62 -10.30
CA LYS A 30 0.41 8.81 -10.59
C LYS A 30 1.66 9.37 -9.90
N GLU A 31 1.78 10.69 -9.83
CA GLU A 31 2.88 11.39 -9.16
C GLU A 31 2.90 11.20 -7.63
N ARG A 32 1.85 10.64 -7.04
CA ARG A 32 1.73 10.35 -5.60
C ARG A 32 1.90 8.89 -5.23
N LEU A 33 2.18 8.00 -6.19
CA LEU A 33 2.31 6.56 -5.92
C LEU A 33 3.34 6.25 -4.85
N GLN A 34 4.55 6.81 -4.98
CA GLN A 34 5.62 6.61 -4.02
C GLN A 34 5.27 7.18 -2.64
N ASP A 35 4.68 8.39 -2.59
CA ASP A 35 4.21 9.01 -1.36
C ASP A 35 3.15 8.13 -0.66
N ALA A 36 2.22 7.55 -1.43
CA ALA A 36 1.15 6.70 -0.93
C ALA A 36 1.67 5.37 -0.37
N LEU A 37 2.63 4.73 -1.04
CA LEU A 37 3.29 3.52 -0.56
C LEU A 37 4.07 3.79 0.73
N GLN A 38 4.83 4.88 0.78
CA GLN A 38 5.58 5.24 1.98
C GLN A 38 4.62 5.54 3.15
N TYR A 39 3.52 6.24 2.88
CA TYR A 39 2.53 6.56 3.91
C TYR A 39 1.75 5.33 4.39
N TYR A 40 1.47 4.39 3.48
CA TYR A 40 0.91 3.08 3.82
C TYR A 40 1.80 2.36 4.84
N MET A 41 3.11 2.30 4.58
CA MET A 41 4.08 1.65 5.48
C MET A 41 4.12 2.34 6.86
N GLN A 42 4.10 3.67 6.90
CA GLN A 42 4.05 4.42 8.16
C GLN A 42 2.78 4.11 8.97
N ILE A 43 1.63 4.03 8.31
CA ILE A 43 0.39 3.66 8.98
C ILE A 43 0.49 2.22 9.49
N LEU A 44 1.00 1.30 8.68
CA LEU A 44 1.17 -0.11 9.07
C LEU A 44 2.04 -0.25 10.32
N GLU A 45 3.20 0.42 10.37
CA GLU A 45 4.12 0.45 11.51
C GLU A 45 3.53 1.11 12.76
N SER A 46 2.59 2.05 12.59
CA SER A 46 1.93 2.73 13.71
C SER A 46 0.84 1.90 14.39
N GLN A 47 0.42 0.79 13.78
CA GLN A 47 -0.65 -0.04 14.30
C GLN A 47 -0.12 -1.10 15.28
N ASN A 48 -1.03 -1.64 16.10
CA ASN A 48 -0.69 -2.70 17.06
C ASN A 48 -0.12 -3.92 16.30
N GLU A 49 1.05 -4.41 16.72
CA GLU A 49 1.71 -5.59 16.15
C GLU A 49 0.84 -6.86 16.21
N ASN A 50 -0.19 -6.87 17.08
CA ASN A 50 -1.14 -7.98 17.17
C ASN A 50 -2.30 -7.91 16.16
N THR A 51 -2.41 -6.84 15.38
CA THR A 51 -3.44 -6.73 14.34
C THR A 51 -3.13 -7.72 13.21
N PRO A 52 -4.03 -8.67 12.89
CA PRO A 52 -3.79 -9.61 11.81
C PRO A 52 -3.67 -8.89 10.46
N TYR A 53 -2.55 -9.09 9.77
CA TYR A 53 -2.35 -8.57 8.43
C TYR A 53 -3.14 -9.39 7.41
N ASN A 54 -4.25 -8.83 6.93
CA ASN A 54 -5.14 -9.45 5.96
C ASN A 54 -5.74 -8.40 5.01
N ALA A 55 -6.51 -8.84 4.01
CA ALA A 55 -7.10 -7.92 3.02
C ALA A 55 -7.97 -6.81 3.65
N GLN A 56 -8.71 -7.11 4.73
CA GLN A 56 -9.55 -6.12 5.40
C GLN A 56 -8.69 -5.02 6.05
N HIS A 57 -7.58 -5.41 6.66
CA HIS A 57 -6.61 -4.49 7.25
C HIS A 57 -5.98 -3.57 6.19
N ILE A 58 -5.61 -4.12 5.03
CA ILE A 58 -5.10 -3.35 3.88
C ILE A 58 -6.15 -2.31 3.43
N ILE A 59 -7.41 -2.72 3.27
CA ILE A 59 -8.52 -1.84 2.87
C ILE A 59 -8.71 -0.69 3.87
N GLU A 60 -8.59 -0.97 5.17
CA GLU A 60 -8.69 0.05 6.22
C GLU A 60 -7.58 1.08 6.12
N ILE A 61 -6.34 0.64 5.91
CA ILE A 61 -5.21 1.56 5.70
C ILE A 61 -5.44 2.43 4.47
N ILE A 62 -5.89 1.85 3.34
CA ILE A 62 -6.19 2.61 2.12
C ILE A 62 -7.26 3.68 2.39
N LYS A 63 -8.33 3.34 3.12
CA LYS A 63 -9.37 4.31 3.49
C LYS A 63 -8.82 5.43 4.36
N ILE A 64 -7.90 5.12 5.27
CA ILE A 64 -7.19 6.13 6.08
C ILE A 64 -6.42 7.07 5.16
N ILE A 65 -5.66 6.55 4.19
CA ILE A 65 -4.91 7.37 3.23
C ILE A 65 -5.87 8.27 2.42
N GLN A 66 -6.98 7.73 1.91
CA GLN A 66 -7.99 8.52 1.18
C GLN A 66 -8.59 9.64 2.04
N THR A 67 -8.81 9.37 3.32
CA THR A 67 -9.40 10.33 4.26
C THR A 67 -8.41 11.41 4.67
N GLN A 68 -7.15 11.04 4.89
CA GLN A 68 -6.12 11.94 5.42
C GLN A 68 -5.37 12.71 4.33
N LYS A 69 -5.36 12.18 3.09
CA LYS A 69 -4.70 12.76 1.92
C LYS A 69 -5.64 12.85 0.71
N PRO A 70 -6.83 13.44 0.85
CA PRO A 70 -7.79 13.51 -0.25
C PRO A 70 -7.21 14.22 -1.49
N GLU A 71 -6.27 15.15 -1.31
CA GLU A 71 -5.60 15.88 -2.38
C GLU A 71 -4.70 15.00 -3.27
N TRP A 72 -4.35 13.79 -2.84
CA TRP A 72 -3.60 12.82 -3.65
C TRP A 72 -4.47 12.08 -4.66
N PHE A 73 -5.79 12.16 -4.52
CA PHE A 73 -6.74 11.49 -5.38
C PHE A 73 -7.38 12.48 -6.34
N SER A 74 -7.76 12.00 -7.53
CA SER A 74 -8.55 12.79 -8.47
C SER A 74 -10.03 12.66 -8.13
N ASN A 75 -10.75 13.78 -8.10
CA ASN A 75 -12.22 13.75 -8.01
C ASN A 75 -12.78 13.13 -9.30
N GLN A 76 -13.69 12.16 -9.17
CA GLN A 76 -14.49 11.67 -10.29
C GLN A 76 -15.41 12.75 -10.83
#